data_AF-A0A1I7FYN7-F1
#
_entry.id   AF-A0A1I7FYN7-F1
#
_cell.length_a   1.000
_cell.length_b   1.000
_cell.length_c   1.000
_cell.angle_alpha   90.00
_cell.angle_beta   90.00
_cell.angle_gamma   90.00
#
_symmetry.space_group_name_H-M   'P 1'
#
loop_
_entity.id
_entity.type
_entity.pdbx_description
1 polymer ?
#
loop_
_entity_poly.entity_id
_entity_poly.type
_entity_poly.pdbx_seq_one_letter_code
_entity_poly.pdbx_strand_id
1 'polypeptide(L)'
;MDSLDKTSNKQYKEPDDSSNNYFKSKIKLKSFDYLSPPLGEEAIIKINNFIESIDKIYTSPKLRVNEKVWRKLLSDPMVENMEYGKVFKKEVLHYFTKHYYIPENIWDIIDVLFCFSTDYSQESDDYSYSIMLYSLINNLDNLSPLSYDFITDINDDLFDIYISYRELVYRDLKFGNYNDASINLDLAYDICDYDPELIRLNGDYFSLIQNFDDAIPFYEKALSINNEDYDSIKKLSKCFFKLERYNEAIPYLNKYIEKNPKKYNMILLLALSHYRTYNFVEAKKLFDILFTNTLKYRCLDNYEKNINKRLKRKGKLIEDDFDYTLPIEESPRFKYMYPDGYVTMKEKNIFSLNNIALAILVVITVFLLIILIIIFFQNVN
;
A
#
# COMPACT_ATOMS: atom_id res chain seq x y z
N MET A 1 -24.72 3.69 -12.73
CA MET A 1 -24.10 2.95 -13.84
C MET A 1 -23.61 4.00 -14.79
N ASP A 2 -22.33 4.35 -14.67
CA ASP A 2 -21.47 4.80 -15.76
C ASP A 2 -20.05 4.72 -15.24
N SER A 3 -19.24 4.01 -16.01
CA SER A 3 -17.94 3.43 -15.69
C SER A 3 -16.85 4.47 -15.46
N LEU A 4 -16.12 4.27 -14.37
CA LEU A 4 -14.86 4.93 -14.07
C LEU A 4 -13.80 4.52 -15.10
N ASP A 5 -13.44 5.46 -15.94
CA ASP A 5 -12.27 5.43 -16.79
C ASP A 5 -11.38 6.62 -16.40
N LYS A 6 -10.07 6.35 -16.30
CA LYS A 6 -8.89 7.25 -16.18
C LYS A 6 -7.85 6.74 -15.19
N THR A 7 -7.08 5.82 -15.72
CA THR A 7 -5.62 5.73 -15.61
C THR A 7 -4.94 7.09 -15.38
N SER A 8 -4.04 7.13 -14.39
CA SER A 8 -3.16 8.25 -14.12
C SER A 8 -2.05 8.29 -15.17
N ASN A 9 -2.10 9.30 -16.03
CA ASN A 9 -1.08 9.63 -17.00
C ASN A 9 0.14 10.22 -16.27
N LYS A 10 1.12 9.38 -15.90
CA LYS A 10 2.47 9.85 -15.54
C LYS A 10 3.31 9.76 -16.81
N GLN A 11 3.72 10.92 -17.34
CA GLN A 11 4.66 11.01 -18.45
C GLN A 11 5.98 10.36 -18.06
N TYR A 12 6.18 9.16 -18.58
CA TYR A 12 7.44 8.42 -18.55
C TYR A 12 8.47 9.21 -19.37
N LYS A 13 9.63 9.56 -18.78
CA LYS A 13 10.79 10.00 -19.57
C LYS A 13 11.39 8.75 -20.20
N GLU A 14 11.29 8.62 -21.51
CA GLU A 14 11.83 7.49 -22.28
C GLU A 14 13.35 7.35 -22.11
N PRO A 15 13.86 6.20 -21.64
CA PRO A 15 15.25 5.82 -21.82
C PRO A 15 15.44 5.07 -23.16
N ASP A 16 16.66 5.15 -23.70
CA ASP A 16 17.16 4.65 -25.00
C ASP A 16 16.30 3.60 -25.74
N ASP A 17 15.98 3.96 -26.99
CA ASP A 17 15.03 3.34 -27.93
C ASP A 17 15.34 1.88 -28.32
N SER A 18 16.57 1.39 -28.10
CA SER A 18 16.98 0.04 -28.52
C SER A 18 16.46 -1.07 -27.59
N SER A 19 16.52 -0.85 -26.27
CA SER A 19 16.02 -1.81 -25.27
C SER A 19 14.50 -1.92 -25.30
N ASN A 20 13.80 -0.79 -25.50
CA ASN A 20 12.34 -0.74 -25.53
C ASN A 20 11.78 -1.47 -26.77
N ASN A 21 12.48 -1.41 -27.91
CA ASN A 21 12.14 -2.16 -29.12
C ASN A 21 12.38 -3.68 -28.97
N TYR A 22 13.42 -4.09 -28.23
CA TYR A 22 13.67 -5.50 -27.91
C TYR A 22 12.48 -6.13 -27.14
N PHE A 23 12.07 -5.55 -26.00
CA PHE A 23 10.95 -6.09 -25.21
C PHE A 23 9.61 -6.02 -25.94
N LYS A 24 9.34 -4.93 -26.68
CA LYS A 24 8.13 -4.80 -27.52
C LYS A 24 8.06 -5.83 -28.65
N SER A 25 9.19 -6.22 -29.24
CA SER A 25 9.22 -7.25 -30.27
C SER A 25 8.95 -8.65 -29.72
N LYS A 26 9.32 -8.93 -28.46
CA LYS A 26 9.14 -10.22 -27.79
C LYS A 26 7.73 -10.50 -27.28
N ILE A 27 6.95 -9.46 -26.97
CA ILE A 27 5.50 -9.59 -26.70
C ILE A 27 4.77 -10.31 -27.86
N LYS A 28 5.31 -10.26 -29.09
CA LYS A 28 4.76 -10.96 -30.27
C LYS A 28 5.21 -12.42 -30.41
N LEU A 29 6.24 -12.87 -29.68
CA LEU A 29 6.79 -14.23 -29.76
C LEU A 29 6.39 -15.01 -28.50
N LYS A 30 5.13 -15.47 -28.47
CA LYS A 30 4.67 -16.49 -27.51
C LYS A 30 5.32 -17.84 -27.85
N SER A 31 6.51 -18.15 -27.34
CA SER A 31 7.09 -19.47 -27.62
C SER A 31 8.00 -20.01 -26.52
N PHE A 32 7.45 -20.20 -25.32
CA PHE A 32 8.03 -21.14 -24.34
C PHE A 32 7.30 -22.51 -24.39
N ASP A 33 6.45 -22.77 -25.38
CA ASP A 33 5.55 -23.93 -25.43
C ASP A 33 6.15 -25.25 -25.94
N TYR A 34 7.45 -25.31 -26.23
CA TYR A 34 8.07 -26.53 -26.75
C TYR A 34 8.36 -27.56 -25.66
N LEU A 35 8.02 -28.83 -25.91
CA LEU A 35 8.48 -29.97 -25.12
C LEU A 35 10.01 -29.99 -25.14
N SER A 36 10.65 -29.64 -24.02
CA SER A 36 12.11 -29.77 -23.90
C SER A 36 12.48 -31.26 -23.83
N PRO A 37 13.38 -31.77 -24.68
CA PRO A 37 14.01 -33.08 -24.47
C PRO A 37 14.74 -33.11 -23.11
N PRO A 38 15.07 -34.29 -22.56
CA PRO A 38 15.89 -34.35 -21.34
C PRO A 38 17.16 -33.53 -21.56
N LEU A 39 17.34 -32.51 -20.73
CA LEU A 39 18.45 -31.57 -20.84
C LEU A 39 19.78 -32.32 -20.63
N GLY A 40 20.76 -32.02 -21.47
CA GLY A 40 22.14 -32.43 -21.21
C GLY A 40 22.70 -31.72 -19.98
N GLU A 41 23.72 -32.29 -19.36
CA GLU A 41 24.40 -31.74 -18.18
C GLU A 41 24.88 -30.29 -18.41
N GLU A 42 25.40 -30.00 -19.61
CA GLU A 42 25.84 -28.66 -20.00
C GLU A 42 24.70 -27.61 -19.96
N ALA A 43 23.48 -28.00 -20.35
CA ALA A 43 22.33 -27.13 -20.33
C ALA A 43 21.90 -26.80 -18.89
N ILE A 44 21.91 -27.80 -18.01
CA ILE A 44 21.61 -27.63 -16.58
C ILE A 44 22.62 -26.68 -15.93
N ILE A 45 23.91 -26.86 -16.22
CA ILE A 45 24.97 -25.97 -15.72
C ILE A 45 24.74 -24.52 -16.15
N LYS A 46 24.37 -24.28 -17.43
CA LYS A 46 24.06 -22.94 -17.92
C LYS A 46 22.86 -22.33 -17.20
N ILE A 47 21.79 -23.10 -16.95
CA ILE A 47 20.61 -22.64 -16.21
C ILE A 47 21.02 -22.23 -14.80
N ASN A 48 21.75 -23.08 -14.09
CA ASN A 48 22.21 -22.79 -12.74
C ASN A 48 23.07 -21.53 -12.68
N ASN A 49 24.04 -21.37 -13.59
CA ASN A 49 24.87 -20.17 -13.67
C ASN A 49 24.04 -18.90 -13.92
N PHE A 50 22.96 -18.99 -14.69
CA PHE A 50 22.04 -17.88 -14.90
C PHE A 50 21.26 -17.55 -13.62
N ILE A 51 20.74 -18.56 -12.92
CA ILE A 51 20.06 -18.37 -11.62
C ILE A 51 21.02 -17.77 -10.58
N GLU A 52 22.28 -18.20 -10.52
CA GLU A 52 23.31 -17.57 -9.68
C GLU A 52 23.55 -16.10 -10.05
N SER A 53 23.44 -15.75 -11.33
CA SER A 53 23.57 -14.38 -11.80
C SER A 53 22.35 -13.52 -11.40
N ILE A 54 21.13 -14.08 -11.45
CA ILE A 54 19.94 -13.46 -10.86
C ILE A 54 20.19 -13.24 -9.36
N ASP A 55 20.64 -14.26 -8.65
CA ASP A 55 20.81 -14.25 -7.20
C ASP A 55 21.81 -13.20 -6.75
N LYS A 56 22.94 -13.07 -7.45
CA LYS A 56 23.92 -12.02 -7.20
C LYS A 56 23.37 -10.60 -7.35
N ILE A 57 22.44 -10.39 -8.29
CA ILE A 57 21.80 -9.09 -8.50
C ILE A 57 20.72 -8.87 -7.45
N TYR A 58 19.93 -9.90 -7.15
CA TYR A 58 18.88 -9.86 -6.15
C TYR A 58 19.45 -9.59 -4.76
N THR A 59 20.43 -10.35 -4.29
CA THR A 59 20.99 -10.22 -2.93
C THR A 59 21.59 -8.85 -2.63
N SER A 60 22.10 -8.13 -3.63
CA SER A 60 22.63 -6.78 -3.45
C SER A 60 21.53 -5.71 -3.55
N PRO A 61 21.24 -4.91 -2.50
CA PRO A 61 20.20 -3.89 -2.51
C PRO A 61 20.37 -2.86 -3.64
N LYS A 62 21.62 -2.47 -3.91
CA LYS A 62 21.97 -1.48 -4.95
C LYS A 62 21.77 -2.02 -6.36
N LEU A 63 22.05 -3.30 -6.58
CA LEU A 63 21.86 -3.94 -7.88
C LEU A 63 20.39 -4.31 -8.09
N ARG A 64 19.69 -4.74 -7.04
CA ARG A 64 18.27 -5.14 -7.07
C ARG A 64 17.38 -4.03 -7.62
N VAL A 65 17.60 -2.79 -7.20
CA VAL A 65 16.82 -1.63 -7.70
C VAL A 65 17.29 -1.11 -9.06
N ASN A 66 18.42 -1.58 -9.57
CA ASN A 66 19.04 -1.04 -10.78
C ASN A 66 18.50 -1.72 -12.04
N GLU A 67 17.53 -1.07 -12.67
CA GLU A 67 16.90 -1.54 -13.90
C GLU A 67 17.89 -1.88 -15.03
N LYS A 68 18.97 -1.11 -15.18
CA LYS A 68 19.96 -1.35 -16.26
C LYS A 68 20.70 -2.66 -16.08
N VAL A 69 20.97 -3.04 -14.83
CA VAL A 69 21.66 -4.29 -14.50
C VAL A 69 20.76 -5.48 -14.85
N TRP A 70 19.49 -5.42 -14.47
CA TRP A 70 18.48 -6.42 -14.84
C TRP A 70 18.30 -6.54 -16.35
N ARG A 71 18.11 -5.42 -17.06
CA ARG A 71 17.98 -5.45 -18.52
C ARG A 71 19.19 -6.06 -19.21
N LYS A 72 20.40 -5.78 -18.72
CA LYS A 72 21.63 -6.37 -19.24
C LYS A 72 21.65 -7.90 -19.05
N LEU A 73 21.33 -8.39 -17.85
CA LEU A 73 21.24 -9.82 -17.56
C LEU A 73 20.19 -10.51 -18.44
N LEU A 74 18.99 -9.92 -18.51
CA LEU A 74 17.83 -10.47 -19.22
C LEU A 74 17.94 -10.35 -20.76
N SER A 75 19.01 -9.73 -21.25
CA SER A 75 19.38 -9.71 -22.68
C SER A 75 20.35 -10.83 -23.05
N ASP A 76 20.69 -11.73 -22.12
CA ASP A 76 21.55 -12.88 -22.40
C ASP A 76 20.92 -13.79 -23.48
N PRO A 77 21.68 -14.21 -24.51
CA PRO A 77 21.18 -15.10 -25.56
C PRO A 77 20.56 -16.40 -25.04
N MET A 78 20.98 -16.85 -23.86
CA MET A 78 20.41 -18.03 -23.20
C MET A 78 18.90 -17.89 -22.94
N VAL A 79 18.42 -16.68 -22.64
CA VAL A 79 17.00 -16.42 -22.37
C VAL A 79 16.12 -16.70 -23.61
N GLU A 80 16.71 -16.63 -24.81
CA GLU A 80 16.05 -16.91 -26.09
C GLU A 80 16.18 -18.36 -26.54
N ASN A 81 16.99 -19.18 -25.85
CA ASN A 81 17.28 -20.50 -26.33
C ASN A 81 16.08 -21.44 -26.13
N MET A 82 15.44 -21.82 -27.25
CA MET A 82 14.30 -22.75 -27.29
C MET A 82 14.63 -24.13 -26.69
N GLU A 83 15.91 -24.53 -26.65
CA GLU A 83 16.37 -25.75 -25.99
C GLU A 83 16.05 -25.75 -24.48
N TYR A 84 16.25 -24.60 -23.82
CA TYR A 84 16.09 -24.46 -22.38
C TYR A 84 14.68 -24.05 -21.96
N GLY A 85 13.86 -23.61 -22.93
CA GLY A 85 12.64 -22.82 -22.75
C GLY A 85 11.78 -23.14 -21.52
N LYS A 86 11.14 -24.31 -21.46
CA LYS A 86 10.22 -24.64 -20.35
C LYS A 86 10.92 -24.83 -19.01
N VAL A 87 12.03 -25.57 -19.01
CA VAL A 87 12.75 -25.87 -17.77
C VAL A 87 13.36 -24.61 -17.20
N PHE A 88 14.04 -23.81 -18.03
CA PHE A 88 14.61 -22.53 -17.64
C PHE A 88 13.56 -21.59 -17.06
N LYS A 89 12.43 -21.41 -17.75
CA LYS A 89 11.30 -20.61 -17.25
C LYS A 89 10.81 -21.09 -15.88
N LYS A 90 10.69 -22.40 -15.70
CA LYS A 90 10.26 -23.02 -14.44
C LYS A 90 11.26 -22.79 -13.31
N GLU A 91 12.57 -22.89 -13.58
CA GLU A 91 13.62 -22.60 -12.59
C GLU A 91 13.65 -21.12 -12.19
N VAL A 92 13.49 -20.21 -13.14
CA VAL A 92 13.36 -18.76 -12.85
C VAL A 92 12.11 -18.48 -12.01
N LEU A 93 10.97 -19.08 -12.36
CA LEU A 93 9.75 -18.98 -11.56
C LEU A 93 9.98 -19.50 -10.13
N HIS A 94 10.59 -20.69 -10.01
CA HIS A 94 10.89 -21.30 -8.73
C HIS A 94 11.77 -20.38 -7.86
N TYR A 95 12.79 -19.76 -8.43
CA TYR A 95 13.64 -18.80 -7.73
C TYR A 95 12.80 -17.64 -7.16
N PHE A 96 11.95 -17.01 -7.98
CA PHE A 96 11.16 -15.86 -7.53
C PHE A 96 10.04 -16.23 -6.56
N THR A 97 9.56 -17.48 -6.52
CA THR A 97 8.61 -17.91 -5.45
C THR A 97 9.18 -17.73 -4.04
N LYS A 98 10.52 -17.71 -3.91
CA LYS A 98 11.25 -17.51 -2.66
C LYS A 98 11.83 -16.10 -2.51
N HIS A 99 12.04 -15.41 -3.63
CA HIS A 99 12.74 -14.11 -3.72
C HIS A 99 11.85 -13.06 -4.39
N TYR A 100 10.65 -12.83 -3.85
CA TYR A 100 9.64 -11.98 -4.47
C TYR A 100 9.70 -10.50 -4.01
N TYR A 101 10.61 -10.13 -3.11
CA TYR A 101 10.82 -8.74 -2.68
C TYR A 101 11.62 -7.96 -3.73
N ILE A 102 10.93 -7.63 -4.83
CA ILE A 102 11.50 -6.98 -6.01
C ILE A 102 10.69 -5.71 -6.31
N PRO A 103 11.34 -4.60 -6.69
CA PRO A 103 10.62 -3.39 -7.11
C PRO A 103 9.69 -3.65 -8.29
N GLU A 104 8.52 -3.03 -8.29
CA GLU A 104 7.45 -3.21 -9.31
C GLU A 104 7.99 -3.05 -10.75
N ASN A 105 8.80 -2.01 -10.99
CA ASN A 105 9.38 -1.76 -12.32
C ASN A 105 10.36 -2.86 -12.78
N ILE A 106 11.01 -3.55 -11.84
CA ILE A 106 11.90 -4.68 -12.15
C ILE A 106 11.06 -5.94 -12.41
N TRP A 107 10.05 -6.17 -11.57
CA TRP A 107 9.08 -7.25 -11.79
C TRP A 107 8.41 -7.14 -13.15
N ASP A 108 7.99 -5.94 -13.57
CA ASP A 108 7.39 -5.71 -14.89
C ASP A 108 8.30 -6.18 -16.04
N ILE A 109 9.61 -5.99 -15.94
CA ILE A 109 10.56 -6.42 -16.98
C ILE A 109 10.67 -7.95 -17.00
N ILE A 110 10.73 -8.57 -15.82
CA ILE A 110 10.76 -10.02 -15.66
C ILE A 110 9.47 -10.61 -16.22
N ASP A 111 8.32 -10.07 -15.83
CA ASP A 111 7.00 -10.54 -16.24
C ASP A 111 6.75 -10.35 -17.73
N VAL A 112 7.17 -9.23 -18.33
CA VAL A 112 7.07 -9.04 -19.79
C VAL A 112 7.89 -10.08 -20.55
N LEU A 113 9.03 -10.50 -20.01
CA LEU A 113 9.92 -11.43 -20.68
C LEU A 113 9.49 -12.89 -20.51
N PHE A 114 9.05 -13.27 -19.32
CA PHE A 114 8.63 -14.63 -19.01
C PHE A 114 7.12 -14.82 -19.12
N CYS A 115 6.32 -13.78 -19.28
CA CYS A 115 4.87 -13.82 -19.40
C CYS A 115 4.17 -14.51 -18.21
N PHE A 116 4.68 -14.39 -16.98
CA PHE A 116 4.13 -15.10 -15.81
C PHE A 116 2.67 -14.71 -15.54
N SER A 117 2.33 -13.42 -15.56
CA SER A 117 0.94 -12.96 -15.38
C SER A 117 0.01 -13.44 -16.51
N THR A 118 0.55 -13.58 -17.73
CA THR A 118 -0.24 -14.12 -18.86
C THR A 118 -0.48 -15.61 -18.67
N ASP A 119 0.53 -16.37 -18.30
CA ASP A 119 0.40 -17.79 -17.98
C ASP A 119 -0.58 -18.01 -16.82
N TYR A 120 -0.59 -17.12 -15.83
CA TYR A 120 -1.48 -17.21 -14.67
C TYR A 120 -2.95 -17.10 -15.06
N SER A 121 -3.23 -16.30 -16.09
CA SER A 121 -4.57 -16.15 -16.66
C SER A 121 -5.02 -17.31 -17.56
N GLN A 122 -4.13 -18.25 -17.86
CA GLN A 122 -4.37 -19.39 -18.75
C GLN A 122 -4.27 -20.71 -17.98
N GLU A 123 -5.05 -21.71 -18.39
CA GLU A 123 -4.93 -23.04 -17.80
C GLU A 123 -3.67 -23.72 -18.35
N SER A 124 -2.73 -24.04 -17.46
CA SER A 124 -1.54 -24.84 -17.75
C SER A 124 -1.75 -26.28 -17.28
N ASP A 125 -1.41 -27.25 -18.15
CA ASP A 125 -1.44 -28.68 -17.84
C ASP A 125 -0.36 -29.09 -16.79
N ASP A 126 0.68 -28.28 -16.58
CA ASP A 126 1.68 -28.51 -15.51
C ASP A 126 1.17 -27.94 -14.19
N TYR A 127 0.60 -28.82 -13.36
CA TYR A 127 0.07 -28.48 -12.04
C TYR A 127 1.12 -27.86 -11.09
N SER A 128 2.36 -28.35 -11.12
CA SER A 128 3.43 -27.84 -10.26
C SER A 128 3.80 -26.41 -10.64
N TYR A 129 3.86 -26.12 -11.94
CA TYR A 129 4.07 -24.78 -12.46
C TYR A 129 2.94 -23.82 -12.05
N SER A 130 1.68 -24.26 -12.22
CA SER A 130 0.51 -23.47 -11.86
C SER A 130 0.46 -23.10 -10.36
N ILE A 131 0.87 -24.01 -9.46
CA ILE A 131 0.96 -23.71 -8.02
C ILE A 131 2.02 -22.66 -7.74
N MET A 132 3.22 -22.79 -8.32
CA MET A 132 4.31 -21.83 -8.11
C MET A 132 3.89 -20.43 -8.59
N LEU A 133 3.21 -20.38 -9.73
CA LEU A 133 2.73 -19.16 -10.32
C LEU A 133 1.66 -18.49 -9.44
N TYR A 134 0.66 -19.26 -9.00
CA TYR A 134 -0.34 -18.77 -8.05
C TYR A 134 0.31 -18.22 -6.76
N SER A 135 1.28 -18.96 -6.20
CA SER A 135 1.98 -18.54 -4.98
C SER A 135 2.73 -17.22 -5.19
N LEU A 136 3.45 -17.07 -6.29
CA LEU A 136 4.23 -15.87 -6.59
C LEU A 136 3.31 -14.66 -6.81
N ILE A 137 2.31 -14.79 -7.68
CA ILE A 137 1.38 -13.70 -8.00
C ILE A 137 0.61 -13.27 -6.75
N ASN A 138 0.13 -14.22 -5.94
CA ASN A 138 -0.52 -13.89 -4.67
C ASN A 138 0.42 -13.15 -3.70
N ASN A 139 1.71 -13.51 -3.65
CA ASN A 139 2.66 -12.78 -2.80
C ASN A 139 2.86 -11.35 -3.31
N LEU A 140 3.04 -11.16 -4.62
CA LEU A 140 3.24 -9.85 -5.25
C LEU A 140 2.00 -8.94 -5.11
N ASP A 141 0.79 -9.48 -5.31
CA ASP A 141 -0.47 -8.74 -5.17
C ASP A 141 -0.70 -8.22 -3.73
N ASN A 142 -0.06 -8.86 -2.75
CA ASN A 142 -0.18 -8.49 -1.34
C ASN A 142 0.97 -7.61 -0.82
N LEU A 143 1.96 -7.28 -1.66
CA LEU A 143 3.04 -6.37 -1.28
C LEU A 143 2.51 -4.95 -1.05
N SER A 144 3.18 -4.26 -0.13
CA SER A 144 2.94 -2.85 0.12
C SER A 144 3.36 -1.99 -1.07
N PRO A 145 2.81 -0.78 -1.23
CA PRO A 145 3.26 0.18 -2.23
C PRO A 145 4.54 0.93 -1.79
N LEU A 146 5.26 0.43 -0.78
CA LEU A 146 6.42 1.12 -0.24
C LEU A 146 7.61 1.01 -1.21
N SER A 147 8.35 2.10 -1.35
CA SER A 147 9.47 2.21 -2.27
C SER A 147 10.75 1.58 -1.72
N TYR A 148 11.76 1.46 -2.58
CA TYR A 148 13.11 1.01 -2.22
C TYR A 148 14.12 2.18 -2.17
N ASP A 149 13.66 3.41 -2.38
CA ASP A 149 14.51 4.56 -2.71
C ASP A 149 15.52 4.92 -1.60
N PHE A 150 15.16 4.66 -0.35
CA PHE A 150 15.92 5.08 0.82
C PHE A 150 16.64 3.93 1.55
N ILE A 151 16.58 2.70 1.03
CA ILE A 151 16.98 1.49 1.78
C ILE A 151 18.14 0.72 1.13
N THR A 152 18.74 1.28 0.09
CA THR A 152 19.81 0.59 -0.69
C THR A 152 21.17 0.51 0.01
N ASP A 153 21.34 1.20 1.15
CA ASP A 153 22.57 1.18 1.96
C ASP A 153 22.51 0.19 3.14
N ILE A 154 21.39 -0.54 3.29
CA ILE A 154 21.29 -1.64 4.24
C ILE A 154 22.26 -2.76 3.84
N ASN A 155 22.79 -3.48 4.83
CA ASN A 155 23.65 -4.64 4.59
C ASN A 155 22.90 -5.74 3.82
N ASP A 156 23.53 -6.30 2.79
CA ASP A 156 22.99 -7.34 1.91
C ASP A 156 22.36 -8.52 2.69
N ASP A 157 22.99 -9.00 3.76
CA ASP A 157 22.51 -10.14 4.57
C ASP A 157 21.25 -9.81 5.38
N LEU A 158 21.02 -8.53 5.68
CA LEU A 158 19.89 -8.06 6.48
C LEU A 158 18.76 -7.49 5.62
N PHE A 159 18.96 -7.33 4.32
CA PHE A 159 18.05 -6.56 3.48
C PHE A 159 16.68 -7.22 3.30
N ASP A 160 16.65 -8.54 3.03
CA ASP A 160 15.39 -9.28 2.91
C ASP A 160 14.68 -9.39 4.26
N ILE A 161 15.44 -9.53 5.36
CA ILE A 161 14.90 -9.55 6.72
C ILE A 161 14.21 -8.20 6.99
N TYR A 162 14.89 -7.10 6.69
CA TYR A 162 14.34 -5.76 6.85
C TYR A 162 13.07 -5.53 6.02
N ILE A 163 13.10 -5.87 4.73
CA ILE A 163 11.91 -5.73 3.86
C ILE A 163 10.77 -6.57 4.42
N SER A 164 11.05 -7.80 4.87
CA SER A 164 10.01 -8.65 5.45
C SER A 164 9.35 -8.01 6.67
N TYR A 165 10.10 -7.46 7.62
CA TYR A 165 9.53 -6.76 8.77
C TYR A 165 8.75 -5.52 8.36
N ARG A 166 9.28 -4.72 7.43
CA ARG A 166 8.62 -3.53 6.89
C ARG A 166 7.28 -3.84 6.22
N GLU A 167 7.21 -4.93 5.45
CA GLU A 167 5.98 -5.43 4.82
C GLU A 167 4.98 -5.93 5.87
N LEU A 168 5.47 -6.66 6.89
CA LEU A 168 4.64 -7.11 8.02
C LEU A 168 4.03 -5.92 8.75
N VAL A 169 4.81 -4.88 9.05
CA VAL A 169 4.32 -3.64 9.67
C VAL A 169 3.18 -3.04 8.84
N TYR A 170 3.40 -2.83 7.54
CA TYR A 170 2.37 -2.26 6.67
C TYR A 170 1.09 -3.09 6.69
N ARG A 171 1.22 -4.41 6.55
CA ARG A 171 0.11 -5.35 6.54
C ARG A 171 -0.65 -5.35 7.87
N ASP A 172 0.07 -5.42 8.98
CA ASP A 172 -0.50 -5.50 10.32
C ASP A 172 -1.25 -4.20 10.67
N LEU A 173 -0.71 -3.03 10.30
CA LEU A 173 -1.41 -1.75 10.41
C LEU A 173 -2.67 -1.71 9.54
N LYS A 174 -2.61 -2.20 8.30
CA LYS A 174 -3.75 -2.26 7.37
C LYS A 174 -4.90 -3.12 7.91
N PHE A 175 -4.61 -4.25 8.56
CA PHE A 175 -5.64 -5.14 9.12
C PHE A 175 -6.01 -4.82 10.58
N GLY A 176 -5.22 -3.99 11.26
CA GLY A 176 -5.44 -3.55 12.63
C GLY A 176 -4.86 -4.49 13.69
N ASN A 177 -3.82 -5.24 13.34
CA ASN A 177 -3.05 -6.09 14.24
C ASN A 177 -1.95 -5.25 14.93
N TYR A 178 -2.35 -4.30 15.77
CA TYR A 178 -1.42 -3.28 16.27
C TYR A 178 -0.30 -3.83 17.17
N ASN A 179 -0.54 -4.92 17.90
CA ASN A 179 0.50 -5.56 18.71
C ASN A 179 1.62 -6.13 17.85
N ASP A 180 1.27 -6.86 16.79
CA ASP A 180 2.23 -7.44 15.85
C ASP A 180 2.96 -6.34 15.08
N ALA A 181 2.23 -5.29 14.68
CA ALA A 181 2.82 -4.12 14.04
C ALA A 181 3.89 -3.46 14.93
N SER A 182 3.64 -3.32 16.24
CA SER A 182 4.62 -2.76 17.18
C SER A 182 5.88 -3.62 17.28
N ILE A 183 5.73 -4.94 17.36
CA ILE A 183 6.88 -5.86 17.44
C ILE A 183 7.70 -5.79 16.15
N ASN A 184 7.03 -5.85 14.99
CA ASN A 184 7.71 -5.79 13.70
C ASN A 184 8.33 -4.40 13.43
N LEU A 185 7.75 -3.32 13.97
CA LEU A 185 8.35 -1.99 13.95
C LEU A 185 9.68 -1.99 14.71
N ASP A 186 9.71 -2.49 15.94
CA ASP A 186 10.94 -2.54 16.75
C ASP A 186 12.04 -3.34 16.02
N LEU A 187 11.69 -4.52 15.48
CA LEU A 187 12.61 -5.36 14.72
C LEU A 187 13.13 -4.69 13.43
N ALA A 188 12.28 -3.94 12.72
CA ALA A 188 12.70 -3.20 11.53
C ALA A 188 13.61 -2.02 11.89
N TYR A 189 13.32 -1.31 12.99
CA TYR A 189 14.11 -0.18 13.48
C TYR A 189 15.50 -0.59 13.96
N ASP A 190 15.64 -1.79 14.54
CA ASP A 190 16.95 -2.35 14.93
C ASP A 190 17.89 -2.53 13.71
N ILE A 191 17.33 -2.67 12.51
CA ILE A 191 18.10 -2.83 11.26
C ILE A 191 18.28 -1.47 10.53
N CYS A 192 17.22 -0.67 10.44
CA CYS A 192 17.23 0.61 9.72
C CYS A 192 16.28 1.62 10.38
N ASP A 193 16.85 2.71 10.90
CA ASP A 193 16.14 3.78 11.62
C ASP A 193 16.01 5.09 10.81
N TYR A 194 16.44 5.04 9.54
CA TYR A 194 16.53 6.17 8.62
C TYR A 194 15.62 6.07 7.39
N ASP A 195 14.90 4.95 7.20
CA ASP A 195 13.89 4.86 6.14
C ASP A 195 12.69 5.79 6.46
N PRO A 196 12.46 6.86 5.67
CA PRO A 196 11.34 7.77 5.91
C PRO A 196 9.98 7.07 5.87
N GLU A 197 9.83 5.98 5.10
CA GLU A 197 8.56 5.28 5.01
C GLU A 197 8.29 4.39 6.22
N LEU A 198 9.29 3.66 6.75
CA LEU A 198 9.17 2.99 8.04
C LEU A 198 8.91 3.98 9.17
N ILE A 199 9.58 5.14 9.14
CA ILE A 199 9.33 6.23 10.10
C ILE A 199 7.88 6.70 10.00
N ARG A 200 7.35 6.92 8.78
CA ARG A 200 5.93 7.22 8.56
C ARG A 200 5.02 6.10 9.07
N LEU A 201 5.35 4.84 8.88
CA LEU A 201 4.56 3.70 9.42
C LEU A 201 4.52 3.70 10.95
N ASN A 202 5.58 4.17 11.62
CA ASN A 202 5.55 4.34 13.08
C ASN A 202 4.57 5.46 13.48
N GLY A 203 4.57 6.57 12.74
CA GLY A 203 3.53 7.60 12.87
C GLY A 203 2.12 7.05 12.61
N ASP A 204 1.98 6.14 11.65
CA ASP A 204 0.70 5.47 11.34
C ASP A 204 0.23 4.62 12.51
N TYR A 205 1.13 3.86 13.13
CA TYR A 205 0.85 3.08 14.33
C TYR A 205 0.26 3.96 15.44
N PHE A 206 0.97 5.01 15.86
CA PHE A 206 0.50 5.93 16.90
C PHE A 206 -0.82 6.61 16.53
N SER A 207 -0.97 7.03 15.27
CA SER A 207 -2.22 7.64 14.80
C SER A 207 -3.40 6.66 14.81
N LEU A 208 -3.18 5.38 14.50
CA LEU A 208 -4.23 4.35 14.46
C LEU A 208 -4.71 3.95 15.86
N ILE A 209 -3.84 4.04 16.86
CA ILE A 209 -4.21 3.89 18.29
C ILE A 209 -4.71 5.21 18.91
N GLN A 210 -4.97 6.24 18.08
CA GLN A 210 -5.46 7.57 18.46
C GLN A 210 -4.53 8.38 19.38
N ASN A 211 -3.24 8.06 19.38
CA ASN A 211 -2.22 8.85 20.07
C ASN A 211 -1.57 9.82 19.08
N PHE A 212 -2.26 10.93 18.81
CA PHE A 212 -1.83 11.88 17.77
C PHE A 212 -0.61 12.70 18.16
N ASP A 213 -0.41 12.99 19.46
CA ASP A 213 0.76 13.72 19.95
C ASP A 213 2.06 12.94 19.69
N ASP A 214 2.05 11.62 19.94
CA ASP A 214 3.20 10.75 19.65
C ASP A 214 3.38 10.48 18.15
N ALA A 215 2.32 10.55 17.34
CA ALA A 215 2.40 10.34 15.89
C ALA A 215 3.12 11.48 15.15
N ILE A 216 2.88 12.73 15.58
CA ILE A 216 3.43 13.95 14.97
C ILE A 216 4.95 13.91 14.77
N PRO A 217 5.78 13.65 15.80
CA PRO A 217 7.24 13.68 15.65
C PRO A 217 7.76 12.67 14.62
N PHE A 218 7.09 11.53 14.43
CA PHE A 218 7.46 10.57 13.39
C PHE A 218 7.17 11.13 11.99
N TYR A 219 6.00 11.71 11.75
CA TYR A 219 5.72 12.32 10.46
C TYR A 219 6.66 13.50 10.17
N GLU A 220 6.98 14.32 11.17
CA GLU A 220 7.95 15.41 11.02
C GLU A 220 9.35 14.87 10.71
N LYS A 221 9.79 13.80 11.38
CA LYS A 221 11.06 13.12 11.08
C LYS A 221 11.08 12.58 9.65
N ALA A 222 10.02 11.89 9.20
CA ALA A 222 9.91 11.40 7.82
C ALA A 222 10.01 12.55 6.81
N LEU A 223 9.33 13.68 7.07
CA LEU A 223 9.37 14.88 6.22
C LEU A 223 10.70 15.62 6.24
N SER A 224 11.51 15.46 7.28
CA SER A 224 12.87 16.01 7.33
C SER A 224 13.82 15.28 6.37
N ILE A 225 13.54 14.01 6.06
CA ILE A 225 14.31 13.17 5.15
C ILE A 225 13.74 13.27 3.72
N ASN A 226 12.42 13.11 3.58
CA ASN A 226 11.70 13.26 2.33
C ASN A 226 10.61 14.34 2.46
N ASN A 227 10.97 15.57 2.09
CA ASN A 227 10.06 16.72 2.20
C ASN A 227 8.88 16.69 1.20
N GLU A 228 8.87 15.77 0.23
CA GLU A 228 7.80 15.55 -0.73
C GLU A 228 6.98 14.28 -0.43
N ASP A 229 7.11 13.68 0.76
CA ASP A 229 6.21 12.60 1.19
C ASP A 229 4.79 13.16 1.48
N TYR A 230 3.95 13.14 0.44
CA TYR A 230 2.58 13.63 0.51
C TYR A 230 1.67 12.80 1.43
N ASP A 231 2.01 11.53 1.70
CA ASP A 231 1.27 10.73 2.67
C ASP A 231 1.57 11.21 4.09
N SER A 232 2.85 11.44 4.42
CA SER A 232 3.24 12.07 5.70
C SER A 232 2.62 13.46 5.87
N ILE A 233 2.66 14.32 4.83
CA ILE A 233 2.02 15.66 4.88
C ILE A 233 0.53 15.54 5.20
N LYS A 234 -0.17 14.64 4.51
CA LYS A 234 -1.61 14.41 4.72
C LYS A 234 -1.89 13.95 6.14
N LYS A 235 -1.13 12.96 6.64
CA LYS A 235 -1.34 12.37 7.96
C LYS A 235 -1.01 13.35 9.08
N LEU A 236 0.12 14.03 8.99
CA LEU A 236 0.51 15.11 9.91
C LEU A 236 -0.55 16.20 10.00
N SER A 237 -1.05 16.67 8.85
CA SER A 237 -2.11 17.69 8.83
C SER A 237 -3.39 17.24 9.52
N LYS A 238 -3.75 15.94 9.41
CA LYS A 238 -4.89 15.36 10.10
C LYS A 238 -4.63 15.26 11.60
N CYS A 239 -3.42 14.89 12.04
CA CYS A 239 -3.06 14.86 13.46
C CYS A 239 -3.20 16.24 14.09
N PHE A 240 -2.63 17.28 13.49
CA PHE A 240 -2.81 18.66 13.97
C PHE A 240 -4.28 19.07 14.02
N PHE A 241 -5.06 18.73 12.99
CA PHE A 241 -6.50 19.02 12.98
C PHE A 241 -7.26 18.29 14.11
N LYS A 242 -6.92 17.03 14.38
CA LYS A 242 -7.55 16.21 15.43
C LYS A 242 -7.21 16.70 16.84
N LEU A 243 -6.04 17.29 17.01
CA LEU A 243 -5.62 17.96 18.25
C LEU A 243 -6.09 19.43 18.33
N GLU A 244 -6.94 19.88 17.39
CA GLU A 244 -7.43 21.27 17.30
C GLU A 244 -6.31 22.32 17.13
N ARG A 245 -5.11 21.88 16.73
CA ARG A 245 -3.95 22.71 16.40
C ARG A 245 -4.07 23.24 14.96
N TYR A 246 -5.16 23.96 14.69
CA TYR A 246 -5.56 24.34 13.32
C TYR A 246 -4.54 25.24 12.61
N ASN A 247 -3.90 26.17 13.32
CA ASN A 247 -2.86 27.03 12.74
C ASN A 247 -1.68 26.22 12.19
N GLU A 248 -1.34 25.10 12.85
CA GLU A 248 -0.25 24.21 12.44
C GLU A 248 -0.69 23.28 11.32
N ALA A 249 -1.97 22.88 11.27
CA ALA A 249 -2.51 22.07 10.18
C ALA A 249 -2.52 22.81 8.83
N ILE A 250 -2.86 24.11 8.81
CA ILE A 250 -3.03 24.92 7.60
C ILE A 250 -1.87 24.83 6.59
N PRO A 251 -0.59 25.03 6.95
CA PRO A 251 0.51 24.97 5.97
C PRO A 251 0.62 23.58 5.30
N TYR A 252 0.44 22.50 6.06
CA TYR A 252 0.49 21.14 5.52
C TYR A 252 -0.74 20.82 4.65
N LEU A 253 -1.93 21.29 5.04
CA LEU A 253 -3.14 21.17 4.23
C LEU A 253 -3.00 21.89 2.89
N ASN A 254 -2.48 23.12 2.89
CA ASN A 254 -2.21 23.88 1.67
C ASN A 254 -1.23 23.13 0.76
N LYS A 255 -0.08 22.72 1.30
CA LYS A 255 0.94 21.97 0.54
C LYS A 255 0.38 20.69 -0.10
N TYR A 256 -0.47 19.96 0.63
CA TYR A 256 -1.11 18.75 0.08
C TYR A 256 -2.10 19.07 -1.05
N ILE A 257 -2.93 20.10 -0.89
CA ILE A 257 -3.97 20.49 -1.86
C ILE A 257 -3.37 21.05 -3.14
N GLU A 258 -2.22 21.74 -3.08
CA GLU A 258 -1.52 22.25 -4.27
C GLU A 258 -1.21 21.15 -5.29
N LYS A 259 -0.80 19.96 -4.84
CA LYS A 259 -0.63 18.79 -5.73
C LYS A 259 -1.92 18.01 -5.97
N ASN A 260 -2.89 18.11 -5.05
CA ASN A 260 -4.11 17.32 -5.06
C ASN A 260 -5.37 18.20 -5.03
N PRO A 261 -5.61 19.06 -6.03
CA PRO A 261 -6.63 20.12 -5.97
C PRO A 261 -8.08 19.61 -5.96
N LYS A 262 -8.29 18.31 -6.22
CA LYS A 262 -9.62 17.66 -6.21
C LYS A 262 -9.87 16.79 -4.98
N LYS A 263 -9.00 16.83 -3.96
CA LYS A 263 -9.22 16.10 -2.69
C LYS A 263 -10.10 16.94 -1.76
N TYR A 264 -11.41 16.96 -2.05
CA TYR A 264 -12.39 17.81 -1.35
C TYR A 264 -12.44 17.60 0.17
N ASN A 265 -12.12 16.40 0.67
CA ASN A 265 -12.02 16.15 2.11
C ASN A 265 -10.91 16.97 2.78
N MET A 266 -9.78 17.16 2.09
CA MET A 266 -8.67 17.97 2.61
C MET A 266 -8.99 19.47 2.49
N ILE A 267 -9.67 19.87 1.40
CA ILE A 267 -10.19 21.24 1.25
C ILE A 267 -11.17 21.57 2.38
N LEU A 268 -12.02 20.63 2.77
CA LEU A 268 -12.92 20.79 3.90
C LEU A 268 -12.17 20.95 5.22
N LEU A 269 -11.14 20.12 5.50
CA LEU A 269 -10.29 20.30 6.68
C LEU A 269 -9.64 21.68 6.70
N LEU A 270 -9.19 22.19 5.55
CA LEU A 270 -8.59 23.52 5.44
C LEU A 270 -9.62 24.62 5.67
N ALA A 271 -10.81 24.51 5.08
CA ALA A 271 -11.92 25.45 5.26
C ALA A 271 -12.34 25.52 6.74
N LEU A 272 -12.44 24.36 7.41
CA LEU A 272 -12.74 24.26 8.83
C LEU A 272 -11.60 24.83 9.68
N SER A 273 -10.35 24.56 9.33
CA SER A 273 -9.19 25.13 10.04
C SER A 273 -9.23 26.66 9.99
N HIS A 274 -9.42 27.26 8.81
CA HIS A 274 -9.57 28.71 8.67
C HIS A 274 -10.80 29.26 9.40
N TYR A 275 -11.91 28.52 9.42
CA TYR A 275 -13.10 28.91 10.17
C TYR A 275 -12.84 28.94 11.68
N ARG A 276 -12.12 27.93 12.21
CA ARG A 276 -11.78 27.80 13.62
C ARG A 276 -10.71 28.81 14.06
N THR A 277 -9.84 29.23 13.16
CA THR A 277 -8.86 30.30 13.41
C THR A 277 -9.38 31.70 13.04
N TYR A 278 -10.70 31.83 12.83
CA TYR A 278 -11.39 33.10 12.52
C TYR A 278 -10.98 33.79 11.22
N ASN A 279 -10.27 33.08 10.33
CA ASN A 279 -10.00 33.56 8.98
C ASN A 279 -11.20 33.27 8.06
N PHE A 280 -12.29 33.99 8.30
CA PHE A 280 -13.57 33.78 7.61
C PHE A 280 -13.54 34.11 6.12
N VAL A 281 -12.60 34.95 5.67
CA VAL A 281 -12.42 35.29 4.25
C VAL A 281 -11.91 34.08 3.48
N GLU A 282 -10.83 33.45 3.95
CA GLU A 282 -10.29 32.25 3.31
C GLU A 282 -11.23 31.05 3.49
N ALA A 283 -11.82 30.89 4.67
CA ALA A 283 -12.83 29.86 4.90
C ALA A 283 -13.97 29.97 3.87
N LYS A 284 -14.50 31.18 3.63
CA LYS A 284 -15.57 31.39 2.65
C LYS A 284 -15.16 30.93 1.25
N LYS A 285 -13.99 31.34 0.76
CA LYS A 285 -13.49 30.96 -0.57
C LYS A 285 -13.45 29.43 -0.72
N LEU A 286 -12.96 28.74 0.29
CA LEU A 286 -12.85 27.27 0.27
C LEU A 286 -14.22 26.60 0.35
N PHE A 287 -15.14 27.10 1.17
CA PHE A 287 -16.53 26.61 1.18
C PHE A 287 -17.23 26.81 -0.16
N ASP A 288 -17.04 27.96 -0.82
CA ASP A 288 -17.61 28.23 -2.14
C ASP A 288 -17.10 27.21 -3.20
N ILE A 289 -15.83 26.79 -3.12
CA ILE A 289 -15.27 25.70 -3.94
C ILE A 289 -15.99 24.37 -3.67
N LEU A 290 -16.24 24.03 -2.40
CA LEU A 290 -16.91 22.78 -2.00
C LEU A 290 -18.38 22.74 -2.46
N PHE A 291 -19.11 23.84 -2.33
CA PHE A 291 -20.51 23.95 -2.76
C PHE A 291 -20.66 23.81 -4.28
N THR A 292 -19.72 24.37 -5.04
CA THR A 292 -19.75 24.36 -6.50
C THR A 292 -19.50 22.95 -7.04
N ASN A 293 -18.59 22.19 -6.41
CA ASN A 293 -18.00 21.02 -7.07
C ASN A 293 -18.49 19.66 -6.55
N THR A 294 -18.96 19.50 -5.32
CA THR A 294 -19.27 18.12 -4.83
C THR A 294 -20.13 18.02 -3.58
N LEU A 295 -20.18 19.03 -2.70
CA LEU A 295 -20.76 18.85 -1.37
C LEU A 295 -21.92 19.82 -1.11
N LYS A 296 -23.14 19.40 -1.42
CA LYS A 296 -24.36 20.03 -0.88
C LYS A 296 -24.80 19.27 0.37
N TYR A 297 -24.03 19.39 1.45
CA TYR A 297 -24.45 18.89 2.75
C TYR A 297 -25.11 20.00 3.54
N ARG A 298 -26.25 19.69 4.16
CA ARG A 298 -27.01 20.61 5.02
C ARG A 298 -26.16 21.23 6.14
N CYS A 299 -25.14 20.50 6.62
CA CYS A 299 -24.21 21.01 7.62
C CYS A 299 -23.30 22.14 7.09
N LEU A 300 -22.94 22.13 5.79
CA LEU A 300 -22.14 23.19 5.18
C LEU A 300 -22.94 24.50 5.08
N ASP A 301 -24.26 24.43 4.85
CA ASP A 301 -25.14 25.61 4.83
C ASP A 301 -25.10 26.39 6.17
N ASN A 302 -24.94 25.69 7.30
CA ASN A 302 -24.80 26.33 8.61
C ASN A 302 -23.48 27.09 8.73
N TYR A 303 -22.37 26.52 8.24
CA TYR A 303 -21.08 27.21 8.20
C TYR A 303 -21.16 28.45 7.31
N GLU A 304 -21.79 28.37 6.15
CA GLU A 304 -21.95 29.50 5.25
C GLU A 304 -22.76 30.64 5.89
N LYS A 305 -23.92 30.33 6.49
CA LYS A 305 -24.74 31.31 7.20
C LYS A 305 -23.95 32.01 8.31
N ASN A 306 -23.20 31.23 9.10
CA ASN A 306 -22.37 31.74 10.19
C ASN A 306 -21.24 32.64 9.69
N ILE A 307 -20.52 32.21 8.65
CA ILE A 307 -19.47 33.00 7.99
C ILE A 307 -20.04 34.32 7.47
N ASN A 308 -21.14 34.27 6.73
CA ASN A 308 -21.80 35.46 6.17
C ASN A 308 -22.26 36.43 7.27
N LYS A 309 -22.80 35.92 8.38
CA LYS A 309 -23.18 36.73 9.55
C LYS A 309 -21.96 37.44 10.16
N ARG A 310 -20.84 36.74 10.31
CA ARG A 310 -19.59 37.29 10.90
C ARG A 310 -18.91 38.29 9.97
N LEU A 311 -18.87 38.04 8.67
CA LEU A 311 -18.33 38.98 7.68
C LEU A 311 -19.14 40.29 7.62
N LYS A 312 -20.47 40.22 7.74
CA LYS A 312 -21.35 41.42 7.78
C LYS A 312 -21.09 42.33 8.99
N ARG A 313 -20.58 41.79 10.10
CA ARG A 313 -20.33 42.54 11.35
C ARG A 313 -19.00 43.33 11.38
N LYS A 314 -18.24 43.38 10.27
CA LYS A 314 -16.98 44.16 10.14
C LYS A 314 -15.95 43.92 11.28
N GLY A 315 -15.73 42.67 11.69
CA GLY A 315 -14.59 42.33 12.56
C GLY A 315 -14.61 42.86 14.01
N LYS A 316 -15.69 43.50 14.48
CA LYS A 316 -15.94 43.67 15.93
C LYS A 316 -16.66 42.41 16.43
N LEU A 317 -15.93 41.46 16.97
CA LEU A 317 -16.51 40.31 17.67
C LEU A 317 -16.03 40.32 19.12
N ILE A 318 -16.99 40.27 20.03
CA ILE A 318 -16.82 40.08 21.48
C ILE A 318 -16.77 38.56 21.70
N GLU A 319 -15.89 38.09 22.59
CA GLU A 319 -15.69 36.67 22.96
C GLU A 319 -16.96 35.93 23.45
N ASP A 320 -18.05 36.63 23.70
CA ASP A 320 -19.32 36.06 24.20
C ASP A 320 -20.37 35.79 23.12
N ASP A 321 -20.12 36.17 21.87
CA ASP A 321 -21.06 35.95 20.74
C ASP A 321 -20.84 34.58 20.05
N PHE A 322 -19.99 33.75 20.65
CA PHE A 322 -19.65 32.42 20.18
C PHE A 322 -20.67 31.40 20.67
N ASP A 323 -21.53 30.97 19.75
CA ASP A 323 -22.21 29.69 19.92
C ASP A 323 -21.18 28.56 19.68
N TYR A 324 -20.44 28.22 20.74
CA TYR A 324 -19.56 27.05 20.81
C TYR A 324 -20.36 25.73 20.80
N THR A 325 -21.70 25.78 20.89
CA THR A 325 -22.56 24.62 21.13
C THR A 325 -23.11 23.99 19.88
N LEU A 326 -22.93 24.59 18.68
CA LEU A 326 -23.18 23.87 17.44
C LEU A 326 -22.13 22.76 17.35
N PRO A 327 -22.50 21.50 17.63
CA PRO A 327 -21.58 20.41 17.41
C PRO A 327 -21.20 20.49 15.95
N ILE A 328 -19.98 20.06 15.61
CA ILE A 328 -19.84 19.42 14.31
C ILE A 328 -20.82 18.25 14.44
N GLU A 329 -22.07 18.40 13.99
CA GLU A 329 -22.87 17.24 13.68
C GLU A 329 -22.02 16.54 12.64
N GLU A 330 -21.22 15.58 13.10
CA GLU A 330 -20.74 14.50 12.27
C GLU A 330 -22.03 13.87 11.79
N SER A 331 -22.57 14.41 10.70
CA SER A 331 -23.58 13.69 9.94
C SER A 331 -23.02 12.29 9.80
N PRO A 332 -23.81 11.23 9.94
CA PRO A 332 -23.34 9.90 9.63
C PRO A 332 -22.65 9.87 8.25
N ARG A 333 -23.07 10.75 7.31
CA ARG A 333 -22.39 11.00 6.01
C ARG A 333 -21.02 11.68 6.08
N PHE A 334 -20.76 12.52 7.09
CA PHE A 334 -19.45 13.11 7.39
C PHE A 334 -18.44 12.05 7.84
N LYS A 335 -18.90 11.02 8.59
CA LYS A 335 -18.09 9.84 8.97
C LYS A 335 -17.66 9.03 7.74
N TYR A 336 -18.55 8.88 6.74
CA TYR A 336 -18.25 8.21 5.46
C TYR A 336 -17.45 9.07 4.47
N MET A 337 -17.25 10.35 4.76
CA MET A 337 -16.43 11.24 3.93
C MET A 337 -14.93 11.04 4.19
N TYR A 338 -14.55 10.30 5.23
CA TYR A 338 -13.17 9.89 5.49
C TYR A 338 -13.07 8.36 5.33
N PRO A 339 -12.77 7.85 4.12
CA PRO A 339 -12.58 6.41 3.92
C PRO A 339 -11.34 5.88 4.65
N ASP A 340 -10.41 6.75 5.04
CA ASP A 340 -9.20 6.37 5.77
C ASP A 340 -9.45 6.44 7.29
N GLY A 341 -9.93 5.34 7.88
CA GLY A 341 -9.71 5.04 9.30
C GLY A 341 -10.81 5.40 10.31
N TYR A 342 -12.03 5.76 9.91
CA TYR A 342 -13.17 5.85 10.85
C TYR A 342 -13.77 4.46 11.17
N VAL A 343 -12.96 3.56 11.72
CA VAL A 343 -13.51 2.42 12.48
C VAL A 343 -13.56 2.86 13.94
N THR A 344 -14.69 3.45 14.33
CA THR A 344 -15.05 3.49 15.75
C THR A 344 -15.06 2.04 16.25
N MET A 345 -14.18 1.70 17.21
CA MET A 345 -14.03 0.35 17.81
C MET A 345 -15.35 -0.31 18.25
N LYS A 346 -16.45 0.45 18.36
CA LYS A 346 -17.77 -0.10 18.70
C LYS A 346 -18.31 -1.12 17.68
N GLU A 347 -17.84 -1.12 16.43
CA GLU A 347 -18.36 -2.05 15.40
C GLU A 347 -17.45 -3.26 15.13
N LYS A 348 -16.14 -3.20 15.44
CA LYS A 348 -15.23 -4.37 15.29
C LYS A 348 -15.51 -5.49 16.31
N ASN A 349 -16.09 -5.17 17.47
CA ASN A 349 -16.49 -6.19 18.46
C ASN A 349 -17.66 -7.07 17.99
N ILE A 350 -18.46 -6.63 17.02
CA ILE A 350 -19.58 -7.44 16.50
C ILE A 350 -19.04 -8.53 15.55
N PHE A 351 -17.98 -8.23 14.79
CA PHE A 351 -17.33 -9.20 13.89
C PHE A 351 -16.43 -10.21 14.64
N SER A 352 -15.76 -9.81 15.73
CA SER A 352 -14.96 -10.76 16.53
C SER A 352 -15.84 -11.74 17.32
N LEU A 353 -16.98 -11.30 17.86
CA LEU A 353 -17.94 -12.18 18.52
C LEU A 353 -18.54 -13.23 17.57
N ASN A 354 -18.82 -12.86 16.31
CA ASN A 354 -19.29 -13.81 15.31
C ASN A 354 -18.23 -14.86 14.96
N ASN A 355 -16.95 -14.49 14.89
CA ASN A 355 -15.87 -15.46 14.63
C ASN A 355 -15.62 -16.39 15.82
N ILE A 356 -15.76 -15.90 17.06
CA ILE A 356 -15.69 -16.75 18.26
C ILE A 356 -16.90 -17.69 18.31
N ALA A 357 -18.11 -17.21 18.01
CA ALA A 357 -19.30 -18.05 17.93
C ALA A 357 -19.19 -19.12 16.83
N LEU A 358 -18.63 -18.78 15.67
CA LEU A 358 -18.38 -19.73 14.58
C LEU A 358 -17.32 -20.77 14.97
N ALA A 359 -16.23 -20.35 15.63
CA ALA A 359 -15.20 -21.26 16.13
C ALA A 359 -15.75 -22.22 17.19
N ILE A 360 -16.58 -21.73 18.12
CA ILE A 360 -17.26 -22.56 19.12
C ILE A 360 -18.21 -23.56 18.43
N LEU A 361 -18.95 -23.14 17.40
CA LEU A 361 -19.84 -24.02 16.63
C LEU A 361 -19.07 -25.12 15.89
N VAL A 362 -17.91 -24.80 15.30
CA VAL A 362 -17.04 -25.78 14.63
C VAL A 362 -16.48 -26.79 15.65
N VAL A 363 -16.03 -26.34 16.83
CA VAL A 363 -15.53 -27.25 17.87
C VAL A 363 -16.64 -28.18 18.38
N ILE A 364 -17.85 -27.66 18.62
CA ILE A 364 -19.00 -28.46 19.06
C ILE A 364 -19.39 -29.49 18.00
N THR A 365 -19.42 -29.12 16.72
CA THR A 365 -19.80 -30.03 15.63
C THR A 365 -18.77 -31.14 15.44
N VAL A 366 -17.47 -30.84 15.51
CA VAL A 366 -16.40 -31.85 15.48
C VAL A 366 -16.52 -32.80 16.68
N PHE A 367 -16.78 -32.28 17.87
CA PHE A 367 -16.94 -33.09 19.07
C PHE A 367 -18.15 -34.03 19.00
N LEU A 368 -19.30 -33.55 18.50
CA LEU A 368 -20.49 -34.37 18.28
C LEU A 368 -20.25 -35.46 17.23
N LEU A 369 -19.48 -35.15 16.18
CA LEU A 369 -19.12 -36.13 15.14
C LEU A 369 -18.26 -37.25 15.72
N ILE A 370 -17.29 -36.92 16.59
CA ILE A 370 -16.45 -37.90 17.29
C ILE A 370 -17.30 -38.79 18.20
N ILE A 371 -18.26 -38.24 18.94
CA ILE A 371 -19.18 -39.02 19.79
C ILE A 371 -20.02 -39.97 18.93
N LEU A 372 -20.58 -39.51 17.81
CA LEU A 372 -21.35 -40.36 16.89
C LEU A 372 -20.53 -41.51 16.33
N ILE A 373 -19.27 -41.25 15.97
CA ILE A 373 -18.33 -42.29 15.52
C ILE A 373 -18.09 -43.32 16.63
N ILE A 374 -17.86 -42.88 17.87
CA ILE A 374 -17.65 -43.79 19.01
C ILE A 374 -18.89 -44.66 19.27
N ILE A 375 -20.09 -44.07 19.25
CA ILE A 375 -21.36 -44.80 19.43
C ILE A 375 -21.58 -45.80 18.29
N PHE A 376 -21.28 -45.42 17.04
CA PHE A 376 -21.38 -46.31 15.90
C PHE A 376 -20.47 -47.53 16.06
N PHE A 377 -19.21 -47.34 16.48
CA PHE A 377 -18.28 -48.46 16.71
C PHE A 377 -18.63 -49.30 17.94
N GLN A 378 -19.31 -48.76 18.95
CA GLN A 378 -19.80 -49.52 20.10
C GLN A 378 -21.05 -50.37 19.79
N ASN A 379 -21.85 -49.98 18.79
CA ASN A 379 -23.05 -50.73 18.36
C ASN A 379 -22.78 -51.73 17.23
N VAL A 380 -21.56 -51.76 16.67
CA VAL A 380 -21.13 -52.66 15.58
C VAL A 380 -20.30 -53.85 16.12
N ASN A 381 -20.03 -53.89 17.42
CA ASN A 381 -19.54 -55.07 18.15
C ASN A 381 -20.65 -55.62 19.04
#